data_AF-A0A953QN65-F1
#
_entry.id   AF-A0A953QN65-F1
#
_cell.length_a   1.000
_cell.length_b   1.000
_cell.length_c   1.000
_cell.angle_alpha   90.00
_cell.angle_beta   90.00
_cell.angle_gamma   90.00
#
_symmetry.space_group_name_H-M   'P 1'
#
loop_
_entity.id
_entity.type
_entity.pdbx_description
1 polymer ?
#
loop_
_entity_poly.entity_id
_entity_poly.type
_entity_poly.pdbx_seq_one_letter_code
_entity_poly.pdbx_strand_id
1 'polypeptide(L)'
;MIPAATFLGGFVLAILTAALWFRRKPDQPPVSDALQRIESQMREFEAQRQHMMGGLEQQISSLSRETVALSQALRAPNARGRWGELTLRRVAELGGMVPYCDFFEQESSERMRPDMIVRLPGGRTLAVDAKVPLSAYLEAEAATDEASKKAALDRHAQQLSRHVMQLSGREYWSQFQPAPEMVVLFLAGDHFLSAALERDPELLERALARKVLLATPVTLISVLKGVSYGWKQERLAQNADELRKIAAEFHDRIRVFADSYAESGRQLAKAVDAYNRSAGSWEARLLPSLRRMKELGAGGASEIPEPPRIDAPVRDPQSLGGQDRPS
;
A
#
# COMPACT_ATOMS: atom_id res chain seq x y z
N MET A 1 54.77 46.59 27.33
CA MET A 1 55.45 45.31 27.02
C MET A 1 55.10 44.31 28.12
N ILE A 2 54.93 43.01 27.76
CA ILE A 2 54.36 41.85 28.52
C ILE A 2 52.92 41.51 28.04
N PRO A 3 52.57 40.24 27.70
CA PRO A 3 52.80 39.68 26.37
C PRO A 3 51.56 38.99 25.75
N ALA A 4 51.70 38.59 24.48
CA ALA A 4 50.76 37.74 23.76
C ALA A 4 50.91 36.26 24.17
N ALA A 5 50.01 35.72 25.00
CA ALA A 5 49.89 34.28 25.26
C ALA A 5 48.59 33.92 26.03
N THR A 6 47.40 34.09 25.44
CA THR A 6 46.17 33.63 26.12
C THR A 6 45.01 33.23 25.20
N PHE A 7 45.26 32.58 24.06
CA PHE A 7 44.14 32.11 23.20
C PHE A 7 44.25 30.70 22.61
N LEU A 8 45.26 29.89 22.95
CA LEU A 8 45.36 28.49 22.49
C LEU A 8 44.97 27.41 23.51
N GLY A 9 44.58 27.78 24.74
CA GLY A 9 44.25 26.81 25.80
C GLY A 9 42.84 26.19 25.73
N GLY A 10 41.87 26.87 25.11
CA GLY A 10 40.46 26.44 25.16
C GLY A 10 40.10 25.29 24.20
N PHE A 11 40.75 25.24 23.03
CA PHE A 11 40.38 24.28 21.97
C PHE A 11 40.90 22.86 22.25
N VAL A 12 42.08 22.74 22.86
CA VAL A 12 42.66 21.44 23.26
C VAL A 12 41.91 20.84 24.46
N LEU A 13 41.40 21.68 25.38
CA LEU A 13 40.59 21.22 26.52
C LEU A 13 39.19 20.77 26.09
N ALA A 14 38.60 21.37 25.05
CA ALA A 14 37.31 20.95 24.48
C ALA A 14 37.41 19.62 23.70
N ILE A 15 38.51 19.40 22.96
CA ILE A 15 38.74 18.14 22.24
C ILE A 15 39.09 17.00 23.21
N LEU A 16 39.87 17.27 24.26
CA LEU A 16 40.16 16.28 25.30
C LEU A 16 38.94 15.96 26.16
N THR A 17 38.08 16.93 26.49
CA THR A 17 36.81 16.64 27.19
C THR A 17 35.81 15.91 26.30
N ALA A 18 35.72 16.19 25.01
CA ALA A 18 34.92 15.41 24.06
C ALA A 18 35.44 13.98 23.88
N ALA A 19 36.76 13.79 23.82
CA ALA A 19 37.40 12.46 23.72
C ALA A 19 37.30 11.65 25.03
N LEU A 20 37.36 12.30 26.20
CA LEU A 20 37.11 11.68 27.51
C LEU A 20 35.62 11.39 27.74
N TRP A 21 34.71 12.21 27.20
CA TRP A 21 33.27 11.96 27.19
C TRP A 21 32.92 10.76 26.30
N PHE A 22 33.61 10.61 25.15
CA PHE A 22 33.44 9.46 24.26
C PHE A 22 34.05 8.15 24.81
N ARG A 23 34.97 8.23 25.77
CA ARG A 23 35.69 7.08 26.36
C ARG A 23 35.06 6.54 27.66
N ARG A 24 33.95 7.11 28.14
CA ARG A 24 33.32 6.72 29.41
C ARG A 24 31.79 6.63 29.33
N LYS A 25 31.28 5.60 28.65
CA LYS A 25 29.94 5.03 28.90
C LYS A 25 30.03 3.51 29.10
N PRO A 26 29.80 3.01 30.31
CA PRO A 26 29.27 1.66 30.51
C PRO A 26 27.74 1.68 30.27
N ASP A 27 27.23 0.57 29.72
CA ASP A 27 25.82 0.22 29.44
C ASP A 27 25.07 0.99 28.33
N GLN A 28 24.86 0.31 27.19
CA GLN A 28 23.78 0.59 26.24
C GLN A 28 22.51 -0.14 26.71
N PRO A 29 21.35 0.52 26.67
CA PRO A 29 20.42 0.15 25.60
C PRO A 29 19.66 1.37 25.03
N PRO A 30 19.44 1.39 23.70
CA PRO A 30 18.06 1.58 23.24
C PRO A 30 17.72 0.68 22.04
N VAL A 31 18.52 -0.37 21.82
CA VAL A 31 18.19 -1.42 20.86
C VAL A 31 17.08 -2.31 21.45
N SER A 32 17.01 -2.50 22.77
CA SER A 32 15.93 -3.28 23.41
C SER A 32 14.56 -2.67 23.21
N ASP A 33 14.40 -1.35 23.31
CA ASP A 33 13.09 -0.70 23.21
C ASP A 33 12.61 -0.62 21.77
N ALA A 34 13.54 -0.42 20.82
CA ALA A 34 13.25 -0.51 19.40
C ALA A 34 12.93 -1.95 18.99
N LEU A 35 13.68 -2.94 19.50
CA LEU A 35 13.41 -4.37 19.29
C LEU A 35 12.11 -4.81 19.98
N GLN A 36 11.77 -4.28 21.15
CA GLN A 36 10.51 -4.58 21.85
C GLN A 36 9.31 -3.98 21.11
N ARG A 37 9.45 -2.78 20.53
CA ARG A 37 8.41 -2.21 19.65
C ARG A 37 8.27 -2.96 18.34
N ILE A 38 9.38 -3.38 17.73
CA ILE A 38 9.37 -4.23 16.54
C ILE A 38 8.75 -5.59 16.88
N GLU A 39 9.13 -6.21 18.00
CA GLU A 39 8.55 -7.47 18.47
C GLU A 39 7.06 -7.33 18.81
N SER A 40 6.63 -6.23 19.43
CA SER A 40 5.22 -6.02 19.74
C SER A 40 4.40 -5.83 18.47
N GLN A 41 4.93 -5.06 17.50
CA GLN A 41 4.30 -4.89 16.18
C GLN A 41 4.31 -6.19 15.37
N MET A 42 5.37 -6.99 15.48
CA MET A 42 5.49 -8.27 14.78
C MET A 42 4.55 -9.31 15.40
N ARG A 43 4.37 -9.31 16.73
CA ARG A 43 3.37 -10.13 17.43
C ARG A 43 1.94 -9.68 17.12
N GLU A 44 1.67 -8.38 17.05
CA GLU A 44 0.36 -7.87 16.60
C GLU A 44 0.08 -8.24 15.14
N PHE A 45 1.10 -8.16 14.28
CA PHE A 45 0.99 -8.54 12.88
C PHE A 45 0.81 -10.05 12.73
N GLU A 46 1.52 -10.88 13.50
CA GLU A 46 1.34 -12.32 13.54
C GLU A 46 -0.01 -12.71 14.12
N ALA A 47 -0.50 -12.03 15.15
CA ALA A 47 -1.83 -12.23 15.70
C ALA A 47 -2.93 -11.83 14.71
N GLN A 48 -2.79 -10.70 14.00
CA GLN A 48 -3.69 -10.33 12.91
C GLN A 48 -3.62 -11.32 11.75
N ARG A 49 -2.42 -11.80 11.40
CA ARG A 49 -2.22 -12.82 10.37
C ARG A 49 -2.88 -14.14 10.77
N GLN A 50 -2.71 -14.58 12.02
CA GLN A 50 -3.34 -15.79 12.55
C GLN A 50 -4.86 -15.64 12.68
N HIS A 51 -5.36 -14.47 13.07
CA HIS A 51 -6.81 -14.22 13.16
C HIS A 51 -7.45 -14.19 11.77
N MET A 52 -6.81 -13.54 10.81
CA MET A 52 -7.25 -13.51 9.41
C MET A 52 -7.09 -14.87 8.73
N MET A 53 -6.10 -15.67 9.12
CA MET A 53 -5.97 -17.07 8.67
C MET A 53 -6.99 -17.98 9.34
N GLY A 54 -7.27 -17.83 10.63
CA GLY A 54 -8.28 -18.61 11.35
C GLY A 54 -9.70 -18.32 10.85
N GLY A 55 -10.03 -17.04 10.59
CA GLY A 55 -11.28 -16.67 9.94
C GLY A 55 -11.38 -17.21 8.51
N LEU A 56 -10.27 -17.25 7.78
CA LEU A 56 -10.19 -17.88 6.45
C LEU A 56 -10.35 -19.40 6.53
N GLU A 57 -9.73 -20.08 7.49
CA GLU A 57 -9.86 -21.52 7.72
C GLU A 57 -11.30 -21.89 8.11
N GLN A 58 -11.96 -21.06 8.91
CA GLN A 58 -13.39 -21.20 9.22
C GLN A 58 -14.28 -21.01 7.98
N GLN A 59 -13.99 -20.00 7.15
CA GLN A 59 -14.72 -19.77 5.90
C GLN A 59 -14.47 -20.87 4.86
N ILE A 60 -13.23 -21.34 4.73
CA ILE A 60 -12.83 -22.46 3.87
C ILE A 60 -13.51 -23.76 4.32
N SER A 61 -13.52 -24.04 5.62
CA SER A 61 -14.18 -25.24 6.16
C SER A 61 -15.70 -25.16 6.08
N SER A 62 -16.30 -23.96 6.14
CA SER A 62 -17.73 -23.76 5.86
C SER A 62 -18.05 -24.01 4.39
N LEU A 63 -17.25 -23.44 3.47
CA LEU A 63 -17.37 -23.70 2.04
C LEU A 63 -17.21 -25.18 1.71
N SER A 64 -16.23 -25.86 2.29
CA SER A 64 -16.00 -27.29 2.08
C SER A 64 -17.19 -28.15 2.58
N ARG A 65 -17.77 -27.80 3.74
CA ARG A 65 -18.97 -28.47 4.27
C ARG A 65 -20.23 -28.21 3.45
N GLU A 66 -20.46 -26.96 3.05
CA GLU A 66 -21.55 -26.59 2.12
C GLU A 66 -21.39 -27.30 0.76
N THR A 67 -20.15 -27.48 0.31
CA THR A 67 -19.80 -28.16 -0.95
C THR A 67 -20.16 -29.66 -0.92
N VAL A 68 -19.91 -30.36 0.19
CA VAL A 68 -20.28 -31.78 0.33
C VAL A 68 -21.80 -31.97 0.44
N ALA A 69 -22.49 -31.11 1.20
CA ALA A 69 -23.94 -31.20 1.36
C ALA A 69 -24.70 -30.87 0.06
N LEU A 70 -24.20 -29.92 -0.73
CA LEU A 70 -24.83 -29.50 -1.98
C LEU A 70 -24.42 -30.37 -3.18
N SER A 71 -23.27 -31.03 -3.14
CA SER A 71 -22.84 -32.06 -4.11
C SER A 71 -23.92 -33.15 -4.30
N GLN A 72 -24.61 -33.55 -3.22
CA GLN A 72 -25.72 -34.51 -3.27
C GLN A 72 -27.02 -33.92 -3.85
N ALA A 73 -27.20 -32.59 -3.79
CA ALA A 73 -28.39 -31.87 -4.30
C ALA A 73 -28.29 -31.49 -5.79
N LEU A 74 -27.12 -31.67 -6.41
CA LEU A 74 -26.78 -31.17 -7.75
C LEU A 74 -26.91 -32.20 -8.88
N ARG A 75 -28.02 -32.96 -8.90
CA ARG A 75 -28.28 -33.93 -10.00
C ARG A 75 -28.69 -33.26 -11.34
N ALA A 76 -29.13 -32.01 -11.32
CA ALA A 76 -29.56 -31.28 -12.52
C ALA A 76 -28.39 -30.49 -13.18
N PRO A 77 -28.18 -30.58 -14.52
CA PRO A 77 -27.10 -29.89 -15.23
C PRO A 77 -27.06 -28.37 -15.03
N ASN A 78 -28.22 -27.69 -15.10
CA ASN A 78 -28.29 -26.23 -14.99
C ASN A 78 -28.00 -25.71 -13.57
N ALA A 79 -28.31 -26.51 -12.54
CA ALA A 79 -27.99 -26.16 -11.16
C ALA A 79 -26.48 -26.27 -10.87
N ARG A 80 -25.79 -27.22 -11.53
CA ARG A 80 -24.34 -27.43 -11.40
C ARG A 80 -23.52 -26.26 -11.94
N GLY A 81 -23.82 -25.81 -13.16
CA GLY A 81 -23.11 -24.68 -13.77
C GLY A 81 -23.21 -23.42 -12.91
N ARG A 82 -24.45 -23.05 -12.54
CA ARG A 82 -24.70 -21.89 -11.66
C ARG A 82 -24.03 -21.98 -10.31
N TRP A 83 -23.94 -23.18 -9.73
CA TRP A 83 -23.25 -23.37 -8.45
C TRP A 83 -21.74 -23.22 -8.59
N GLY A 84 -21.14 -23.75 -9.67
CA GLY A 84 -19.72 -23.56 -9.97
C GLY A 84 -19.37 -22.08 -10.10
N GLU A 85 -20.19 -21.31 -10.83
CA GLU A 85 -20.02 -19.85 -10.99
C GLU A 85 -20.18 -19.08 -9.67
N LEU A 86 -21.21 -19.41 -8.86
CA LEU A 86 -21.41 -18.78 -7.56
C LEU A 86 -20.25 -19.09 -6.60
N THR A 87 -19.76 -20.32 -6.61
CA THR A 87 -18.60 -20.73 -5.79
C THR A 87 -17.35 -19.99 -6.23
N LEU A 88 -17.13 -19.87 -7.54
CA LEU A 88 -16.01 -19.11 -8.11
C LEU A 88 -16.05 -17.64 -7.69
N ARG A 89 -17.23 -17.00 -7.73
CA ARG A 89 -17.44 -15.63 -7.27
C ARG A 89 -17.09 -15.47 -5.79
N ARG A 90 -17.60 -16.35 -4.92
CA ARG A 90 -17.27 -16.35 -3.48
C ARG A 90 -15.78 -16.55 -3.23
N VAL A 91 -15.13 -17.44 -3.97
CA VAL A 91 -13.68 -17.66 -3.87
C VAL A 91 -12.90 -16.39 -4.21
N ALA A 92 -13.29 -15.66 -5.26
CA ALA A 92 -12.65 -14.40 -5.62
C ALA A 92 -12.88 -13.31 -4.56
N GLU A 93 -14.08 -13.24 -3.97
CA GLU A 93 -14.38 -12.33 -2.86
C GLU A 93 -13.49 -12.61 -1.65
N LEU A 94 -13.37 -13.88 -1.24
CA LEU A 94 -12.51 -14.31 -0.15
C LEU A 94 -11.01 -14.10 -0.43
N GLY A 95 -10.62 -14.20 -1.71
CA GLY A 95 -9.29 -13.83 -2.19
C GLY A 95 -9.01 -12.31 -2.16
N GLY A 96 -10.03 -11.48 -1.91
CA GLY A 96 -9.93 -10.03 -1.94
C GLY A 96 -9.74 -9.48 -3.36
N MET A 97 -10.27 -10.18 -4.36
CA MET A 97 -10.01 -9.92 -5.78
C MET A 97 -11.17 -9.24 -6.53
N VAL A 98 -12.25 -8.84 -5.83
CA VAL A 98 -13.43 -8.21 -6.44
C VAL A 98 -13.08 -7.06 -7.41
N PRO A 99 -12.15 -6.13 -7.09
CA PRO A 99 -11.79 -5.04 -8.01
C PRO A 99 -10.91 -5.47 -9.20
N TYR A 100 -10.37 -6.68 -9.16
CA TYR A 100 -9.35 -7.18 -10.09
C TYR A 100 -9.83 -8.39 -10.91
N CYS A 101 -11.11 -8.75 -10.78
CA CYS A 101 -11.74 -9.86 -11.50
C CYS A 101 -12.84 -9.36 -12.42
N ASP A 102 -12.81 -9.83 -13.67
CA ASP A 102 -13.90 -9.67 -14.64
C ASP A 102 -14.62 -11.02 -14.75
N PHE A 103 -15.91 -11.08 -14.36
CA PHE A 103 -16.76 -12.27 -14.46
C PHE A 103 -17.61 -12.22 -15.73
N PHE A 104 -17.86 -13.38 -16.34
CA PHE A 104 -18.65 -13.48 -17.56
C PHE A 104 -19.93 -14.28 -17.30
N GLU A 105 -21.10 -13.66 -17.48
CA GLU A 105 -22.39 -14.35 -17.42
C GLU A 105 -22.70 -14.98 -18.79
N GLN A 106 -23.19 -16.22 -18.82
CA GLN A 106 -23.51 -16.93 -20.06
C GLN A 106 -24.79 -16.36 -20.70
N GLU A 107 -24.65 -15.51 -21.72
CA GLU A 107 -25.80 -15.07 -22.56
C GLU A 107 -25.75 -15.55 -24.04
N SER A 108 -24.65 -16.12 -24.56
CA SER A 108 -24.66 -16.74 -25.92
C SER A 108 -23.54 -17.77 -26.14
N SER A 109 -23.78 -18.73 -27.05
CA SER A 109 -23.02 -19.99 -27.18
C SER A 109 -21.83 -19.99 -28.15
N GLU A 110 -21.40 -18.84 -28.67
CA GLU A 110 -20.54 -18.86 -29.87
C GLU A 110 -19.03 -18.69 -29.64
N ARG A 111 -18.55 -18.41 -28.41
CA ARG A 111 -17.11 -18.35 -28.11
C ARG A 111 -16.76 -19.06 -26.81
N MET A 112 -15.64 -19.77 -26.81
CA MET A 112 -15.08 -20.44 -25.64
C MET A 112 -14.51 -19.40 -24.68
N ARG A 113 -15.40 -18.77 -23.92
CA ARG A 113 -15.06 -17.75 -22.92
C ARG A 113 -14.77 -18.40 -21.56
N PRO A 114 -13.75 -17.90 -20.84
CA PRO A 114 -13.53 -18.29 -19.46
C PRO A 114 -14.66 -17.76 -18.60
N ASP A 115 -14.86 -18.36 -17.44
CA ASP A 115 -15.91 -17.92 -16.51
C ASP A 115 -15.44 -16.69 -15.69
N MET A 116 -14.12 -16.53 -15.51
CA MET A 116 -13.51 -15.36 -14.87
C MET A 116 -12.14 -15.05 -15.47
N ILE A 117 -11.81 -13.76 -15.59
CA ILE A 117 -10.45 -13.28 -15.86
C ILE A 117 -9.96 -12.51 -14.64
N VAL A 118 -8.78 -12.87 -14.15
CA VAL A 118 -8.12 -12.21 -13.02
C VAL A 118 -6.95 -11.39 -13.55
N ARG A 119 -6.92 -10.12 -13.20
CA ARG A 119 -5.82 -9.21 -13.56
C ARG A 119 -4.68 -9.38 -12.57
N LEU A 120 -3.48 -9.54 -13.11
CA LEU A 120 -2.24 -9.66 -12.36
C LEU A 120 -1.44 -8.36 -12.41
N PRO A 121 -0.58 -8.10 -11.40
CA PRO A 121 0.42 -7.04 -11.43
C PRO A 121 1.24 -7.05 -12.73
N GLY A 122 1.62 -5.86 -13.20
CA GLY A 122 2.35 -5.69 -14.46
C GLY A 122 1.52 -5.94 -15.73
N GLY A 123 0.18 -5.84 -15.65
CA GLY A 123 -0.71 -5.87 -16.82
C GLY A 123 -0.96 -7.25 -17.41
N ARG A 124 -0.65 -8.32 -16.67
CA ARG A 124 -0.84 -9.71 -17.09
C ARG A 124 -2.20 -10.24 -16.65
N THR A 125 -2.61 -11.40 -17.15
CA THR A 125 -3.92 -11.99 -16.84
C THR A 125 -3.83 -13.48 -16.55
N LEU A 126 -4.77 -13.96 -15.74
CA LEU A 126 -5.03 -15.36 -15.46
C LEU A 126 -6.48 -15.66 -15.86
N ALA A 127 -6.70 -16.66 -16.71
CA ALA A 127 -8.04 -17.10 -17.06
C ALA A 127 -8.48 -18.22 -16.11
N VAL A 128 -9.74 -18.24 -15.71
CA VAL A 128 -10.32 -19.30 -14.85
C VAL A 128 -11.55 -19.89 -15.51
N ASP A 129 -11.55 -21.22 -15.63
CA ASP A 129 -12.61 -22.03 -16.25
C ASP A 129 -13.14 -23.01 -15.22
N ALA A 130 -14.44 -22.96 -14.92
CA ALA A 130 -15.14 -23.80 -13.94
C ALA A 130 -15.97 -24.91 -14.58
N LYS A 131 -15.84 -25.12 -15.91
CA LYS A 131 -16.66 -26.05 -16.68
C LYS A 131 -16.11 -27.47 -16.66
N VAL A 132 -16.09 -28.08 -15.47
CA VAL A 132 -15.68 -29.48 -15.30
C VAL A 132 -16.89 -30.40 -15.41
N PRO A 133 -16.90 -31.39 -16.33
CA PRO A 133 -17.94 -32.42 -16.35
C PRO A 133 -17.79 -33.33 -15.12
N LEU A 134 -18.80 -33.35 -14.25
CA LEU A 134 -18.80 -34.14 -13.01
C LEU A 134 -19.66 -35.42 -13.08
N SER A 135 -20.20 -35.75 -14.25
CA SER A 135 -21.15 -36.87 -14.38
C SER A 135 -20.53 -38.22 -14.00
N ALA A 136 -19.30 -38.49 -14.44
CA ALA A 136 -18.62 -39.74 -14.14
C ALA A 136 -18.30 -39.90 -12.65
N TYR A 137 -17.96 -38.81 -11.96
CA TYR A 137 -17.80 -38.84 -10.50
C TYR A 137 -19.11 -39.16 -9.79
N LEU A 138 -20.21 -38.51 -10.19
CA LEU A 138 -21.53 -38.76 -9.58
C LEU A 138 -22.03 -40.19 -9.85
N GLU A 139 -21.72 -40.76 -11.02
CA GLU A 139 -21.96 -42.18 -11.31
C GLU A 139 -21.18 -43.09 -10.37
N ALA A 140 -19.91 -42.76 -10.07
CA ALA A 140 -19.09 -43.53 -9.14
C ALA A 140 -19.67 -43.50 -7.72
N GLU A 141 -20.14 -42.34 -7.26
CA GLU A 141 -20.77 -42.18 -5.94
C GLU A 141 -22.11 -42.92 -5.84
N ALA A 142 -22.85 -43.04 -6.94
CA ALA A 142 -24.13 -43.74 -6.99
C ALA A 142 -23.99 -45.25 -7.27
N ALA A 143 -22.79 -45.74 -7.61
CA ALA A 143 -22.56 -47.13 -7.94
C ALA A 143 -22.73 -48.04 -6.70
N THR A 144 -23.41 -49.16 -6.89
CA THR A 144 -23.67 -50.15 -5.83
C THR A 144 -22.63 -51.27 -5.79
N ASP A 145 -21.85 -51.43 -6.85
CA ASP A 145 -20.77 -52.41 -6.96
C ASP A 145 -19.41 -51.73 -7.21
N GLU A 146 -18.36 -52.37 -6.70
CA GLU A 146 -17.00 -51.82 -6.72
C GLU A 146 -16.43 -51.71 -8.15
N ALA A 147 -16.81 -52.62 -9.05
CA ALA A 147 -16.31 -52.61 -10.42
C ALA A 147 -16.86 -51.41 -11.21
N SER A 148 -18.15 -51.14 -11.09
CA SER A 148 -18.81 -49.97 -11.68
C SER A 148 -18.26 -48.67 -11.09
N LYS A 149 -18.06 -48.61 -9.77
CA LYS A 149 -17.43 -47.46 -9.10
C LYS A 149 -16.04 -47.18 -9.65
N LYS A 150 -15.21 -48.22 -9.72
CA LYS A 150 -13.85 -48.16 -10.26
C LYS A 150 -13.85 -47.61 -11.69
N ALA A 151 -14.66 -48.18 -12.58
CA ALA A 151 -14.76 -47.76 -13.97
C ALA A 151 -15.25 -46.31 -14.13
N ALA A 152 -16.18 -45.85 -13.30
CA ALA A 152 -16.68 -44.49 -13.31
C ALA A 152 -15.62 -43.47 -12.85
N LEU A 153 -14.83 -43.81 -11.82
CA LEU A 153 -13.69 -42.98 -11.41
C LEU A 153 -12.58 -42.89 -12.47
N ASP A 154 -12.31 -43.97 -13.20
CA ASP A 154 -11.35 -43.92 -14.32
C ASP A 154 -11.84 -42.99 -15.43
N ARG A 155 -13.15 -43.01 -15.73
CA ARG A 155 -13.76 -42.05 -16.67
C ARG A 155 -13.65 -40.61 -16.19
N HIS A 156 -13.85 -40.35 -14.90
CA HIS A 156 -13.70 -39.02 -14.30
C HIS A 156 -12.28 -38.47 -14.49
N ALA A 157 -11.25 -39.24 -14.15
CA ALA A 157 -9.86 -38.83 -14.36
C ALA A 157 -9.55 -38.54 -15.85
N GLN A 158 -10.03 -39.40 -16.75
CA GLN A 158 -9.88 -39.19 -18.19
C GLN A 158 -10.60 -37.94 -18.70
N GLN A 159 -11.79 -37.61 -18.17
CA GLN A 159 -12.53 -36.41 -18.53
C GLN A 159 -11.77 -35.15 -18.13
N LEU A 160 -11.23 -35.09 -16.91
CA LEU A 160 -10.38 -33.98 -16.46
C LEU A 160 -9.13 -33.84 -17.33
N SER A 161 -8.45 -34.96 -17.61
CA SER A 161 -7.26 -34.96 -18.47
C SER A 161 -7.56 -34.42 -19.87
N ARG A 162 -8.70 -34.79 -20.48
CA ARG A 162 -9.14 -34.23 -21.77
C ARG A 162 -9.42 -32.73 -21.68
N HIS A 163 -10.05 -32.26 -20.61
CA HIS A 163 -10.34 -30.84 -20.42
C HIS A 163 -9.06 -30.01 -20.27
N VAL A 164 -8.06 -30.54 -19.55
CA VAL A 164 -6.71 -29.94 -19.48
C VAL A 164 -6.11 -29.79 -20.88
N MET A 165 -6.21 -30.81 -21.73
CA MET A 165 -5.70 -30.74 -23.10
C MET A 165 -6.42 -29.66 -23.91
N GLN A 166 -7.74 -29.56 -23.78
CA GLN A 166 -8.55 -28.54 -24.44
C GLN A 166 -8.14 -27.12 -24.03
N LEU A 167 -7.98 -26.85 -22.73
CA LEU A 167 -7.58 -25.55 -22.21
C LEU A 167 -6.13 -25.19 -22.56
N SER A 168 -5.27 -26.18 -22.77
CA SER A 168 -3.90 -25.97 -23.25
C SER A 168 -3.81 -25.65 -24.76
N GLY A 169 -4.91 -25.80 -25.49
CA GLY A 169 -4.97 -25.62 -26.94
C GLY A 169 -4.78 -24.17 -27.37
N ARG A 170 -4.05 -23.95 -28.47
CA ARG A 170 -3.78 -22.61 -29.02
C ARG A 170 -5.05 -21.81 -29.34
N GLU A 171 -6.12 -22.51 -29.72
CA GLU A 171 -7.43 -21.91 -30.02
C GLU A 171 -8.03 -21.19 -28.81
N TYR A 172 -7.88 -21.76 -27.61
CA TYR A 172 -8.31 -21.12 -26.36
C TYR A 172 -7.50 -19.84 -26.10
N TRP A 173 -6.16 -19.94 -26.18
CA TRP A 173 -5.25 -18.84 -25.86
C TRP A 173 -5.33 -17.68 -26.85
N SER A 174 -5.59 -17.98 -28.13
CA SER A 174 -5.67 -16.99 -29.21
C SER A 174 -6.83 -16.01 -29.10
N GLN A 175 -7.82 -16.30 -28.24
CA GLN A 175 -9.00 -15.46 -28.03
C GLN A 175 -8.74 -14.27 -27.10
N PHE A 176 -7.56 -14.19 -26.47
CA PHE A 176 -7.22 -13.18 -25.48
C PHE A 176 -6.05 -12.31 -25.95
N GLN A 177 -6.17 -10.99 -25.78
CA GLN A 177 -5.05 -10.07 -25.90
C GLN A 177 -5.02 -9.09 -24.71
N PRO A 178 -3.94 -9.09 -23.90
CA PRO A 178 -2.81 -10.03 -23.93
C PRO A 178 -3.24 -11.47 -23.58
N ALA A 179 -2.51 -12.45 -24.11
CA ALA A 179 -2.75 -13.85 -23.76
C ALA A 179 -2.50 -14.06 -22.24
N PRO A 180 -3.32 -14.87 -21.56
CA PRO A 180 -3.11 -15.19 -20.15
C PRO A 180 -1.74 -15.82 -19.94
N GLU A 181 -1.16 -15.62 -18.75
CA GLU A 181 0.06 -16.33 -18.35
C GLU A 181 -0.20 -17.83 -18.17
N MET A 182 -1.41 -18.16 -17.70
CA MET A 182 -1.85 -19.50 -17.35
C MET A 182 -3.38 -19.56 -17.35
N VAL A 183 -3.91 -20.78 -17.45
CA VAL A 183 -5.34 -21.06 -17.27
C VAL A 183 -5.53 -21.85 -15.98
N VAL A 184 -6.52 -21.50 -15.17
CA VAL A 184 -6.93 -22.28 -14.01
C VAL A 184 -8.15 -23.11 -14.40
N LEU A 185 -8.03 -24.42 -14.27
CA LEU A 185 -9.18 -25.32 -14.27
C LEU A 185 -9.70 -25.45 -12.84
N PHE A 186 -10.83 -24.82 -12.59
CA PHE A 186 -11.45 -24.77 -11.28
C PHE A 186 -12.38 -25.96 -11.05
N LEU A 187 -12.10 -26.71 -10.00
CA LEU A 187 -12.96 -27.76 -9.48
C LEU A 187 -13.65 -27.25 -8.22
N ALA A 188 -14.97 -27.23 -8.21
CA ALA A 188 -15.73 -26.62 -7.11
C ALA A 188 -15.67 -27.39 -5.77
N GLY A 189 -14.96 -28.53 -5.71
CA GLY A 189 -14.75 -29.29 -4.48
C GLY A 189 -13.50 -30.16 -4.55
N ASP A 190 -12.81 -30.28 -3.41
CA ASP A 190 -11.53 -31.02 -3.32
C ASP A 190 -11.67 -32.51 -3.62
N HIS A 191 -12.79 -33.11 -3.23
CA HIS A 191 -13.07 -34.53 -3.48
C HIS A 191 -13.09 -34.90 -4.97
N PHE A 192 -13.49 -33.98 -5.85
CA PHE A 192 -13.42 -34.20 -7.30
C PHE A 192 -11.98 -34.30 -7.79
N LEU A 193 -11.09 -33.45 -7.27
CA LEU A 193 -9.69 -33.46 -7.66
C LEU A 193 -8.98 -34.67 -7.06
N SER A 194 -9.15 -34.95 -5.78
CA SER A 194 -8.54 -36.10 -5.10
C SER A 194 -8.90 -37.42 -5.77
N ALA A 195 -10.19 -37.63 -6.06
CA ALA A 195 -10.66 -38.85 -6.71
C ALA A 195 -10.08 -39.04 -8.12
N ALA A 196 -9.75 -37.96 -8.84
CA ALA A 196 -9.08 -38.06 -10.13
C ALA A 196 -7.59 -38.40 -9.97
N LEU A 197 -6.90 -37.75 -9.03
CA LEU A 197 -5.48 -37.98 -8.76
C LEU A 197 -5.19 -39.39 -8.23
N GLU A 198 -6.14 -40.01 -7.53
CA GLU A 198 -6.03 -41.42 -7.12
C GLU A 198 -5.98 -42.40 -8.30
N ARG A 199 -6.61 -42.05 -9.44
CA ARG A 199 -6.61 -42.90 -10.65
C ARG A 199 -5.49 -42.51 -11.61
N ASP A 200 -5.12 -41.24 -11.62
CA ASP A 200 -4.12 -40.67 -12.50
C ASP A 200 -3.19 -39.71 -11.73
N PRO A 201 -2.19 -40.25 -11.00
CA PRO A 201 -1.31 -39.44 -10.13
C PRO A 201 -0.49 -38.39 -10.88
N GLU A 202 -0.20 -38.62 -12.16
CA GLU A 202 0.59 -37.71 -13.01
C GLU A 202 -0.24 -36.54 -13.58
N LEU A 203 -1.56 -36.54 -13.39
CA LEU A 203 -2.46 -35.54 -13.97
C LEU A 203 -2.07 -34.10 -13.60
N LEU A 204 -1.69 -33.88 -12.34
CA LEU A 204 -1.31 -32.56 -11.84
C LEU A 204 -0.06 -32.03 -12.54
N GLU A 205 0.99 -32.85 -12.64
CA GLU A 205 2.25 -32.49 -13.29
C GLU A 205 2.06 -32.22 -14.78
N ARG A 206 1.29 -33.09 -15.46
CA ARG A 206 0.98 -32.91 -16.89
C ARG A 206 0.16 -31.66 -17.16
N ALA A 207 -0.78 -31.31 -16.29
CA ALA A 207 -1.55 -30.07 -16.41
C ALA A 207 -0.66 -28.84 -16.23
N LEU A 208 0.20 -28.84 -15.21
CA LEU A 208 1.10 -27.73 -14.92
C LEU A 208 2.12 -27.50 -16.05
N ALA A 209 2.70 -28.58 -16.60
CA ALA A 209 3.61 -28.52 -17.75
C ALA A 209 2.96 -27.87 -18.99
N ARG A 210 1.63 -27.90 -19.06
CA ARG A 210 0.82 -27.30 -20.13
C ARG A 210 0.24 -25.93 -19.77
N LYS A 211 0.71 -25.32 -18.67
CA LYS A 211 0.20 -24.04 -18.14
C LYS A 211 -1.29 -24.09 -17.79
N VAL A 212 -1.76 -25.24 -17.32
CA VAL A 212 -3.11 -25.41 -16.75
C VAL A 212 -2.97 -25.76 -15.27
N LEU A 213 -3.42 -24.87 -14.39
CA LEU A 213 -3.45 -25.12 -12.96
C LEU A 213 -4.78 -25.76 -12.56
N LEU A 214 -4.72 -26.98 -12.01
CA LEU A 214 -5.87 -27.56 -11.33
C LEU A 214 -6.03 -26.89 -9.97
N ALA A 215 -7.17 -26.25 -9.72
CA ALA A 215 -7.41 -25.56 -8.46
C ALA A 215 -8.77 -25.91 -7.88
N THR A 216 -8.80 -26.14 -6.57
CA THR A 216 -10.02 -26.24 -5.77
C THR A 216 -10.30 -24.88 -5.11
N PRO A 217 -11.41 -24.68 -4.37
CA PRO A 217 -11.65 -23.42 -3.67
C PRO A 217 -10.47 -22.99 -2.81
N VAL A 218 -9.85 -23.92 -2.08
CA VAL A 218 -8.71 -23.64 -1.21
C VAL A 218 -7.50 -23.16 -2.00
N THR A 219 -7.10 -23.92 -3.02
CA THR A 219 -5.94 -23.58 -3.85
C THR A 219 -6.14 -22.26 -4.58
N LEU A 220 -7.34 -22.02 -5.11
CA LEU A 220 -7.63 -20.79 -5.83
C LEU A 220 -7.62 -19.58 -4.87
N ILE A 221 -8.20 -19.68 -3.67
CA ILE A 221 -8.10 -18.62 -2.65
C ILE A 221 -6.63 -18.29 -2.37
N SER A 222 -5.77 -19.30 -2.21
CA SER A 222 -4.34 -19.08 -1.94
C SER A 222 -3.62 -18.35 -3.08
N VAL A 223 -3.87 -18.77 -4.33
CA VAL A 223 -3.32 -18.09 -5.51
C VAL A 223 -3.80 -16.65 -5.57
N LEU A 224 -5.11 -16.42 -5.43
CA LEU A 224 -5.72 -15.10 -5.48
C LEU A 224 -5.23 -14.18 -4.36
N LYS A 225 -5.01 -14.70 -3.15
CA LYS A 225 -4.39 -13.93 -2.05
C LYS A 225 -2.96 -13.52 -2.38
N GLY A 226 -2.18 -14.39 -3.02
CA GLY A 226 -0.84 -14.06 -3.53
C GLY A 226 -0.89 -12.91 -4.55
N VAL A 227 -1.83 -12.97 -5.49
CA VAL A 227 -2.06 -11.90 -6.48
C VAL A 227 -2.49 -10.59 -5.80
N SER A 228 -3.43 -10.65 -4.85
CA SER A 228 -3.89 -9.49 -4.07
C SER A 228 -2.73 -8.83 -3.31
N TYR A 229 -1.81 -9.62 -2.76
CA TYR A 229 -0.60 -9.10 -2.14
C TYR A 229 0.32 -8.41 -3.16
N GLY A 230 0.48 -9.00 -4.34
CA GLY A 230 1.21 -8.38 -5.45
C GLY A 230 0.64 -7.01 -5.84
N TRP A 231 -0.69 -6.85 -5.91
CA TRP A 231 -1.33 -5.56 -6.16
C TRP A 231 -1.05 -4.53 -5.07
N LYS A 232 -1.00 -4.93 -3.79
CA LYS A 232 -0.63 -4.03 -2.70
C LYS A 232 0.79 -3.50 -2.87
N GLN A 233 1.73 -4.36 -3.29
CA GLN A 233 3.11 -3.97 -3.54
C GLN A 233 3.24 -3.00 -4.73
N GLU A 234 2.55 -3.29 -5.84
CA GLU A 234 2.57 -2.40 -7.02
C GLU A 234 1.96 -1.03 -6.71
N ARG A 235 0.85 -0.97 -5.96
CA ARG A 235 0.27 0.29 -5.49
C ARG A 235 1.20 1.06 -4.55
N LEU A 236 1.90 0.38 -3.64
CA LEU A 236 2.87 1.03 -2.75
C LEU A 236 4.02 1.65 -3.57
N ALA A 237 4.51 0.95 -4.60
CA ALA A 237 5.53 1.47 -5.50
C ALA A 237 5.04 2.71 -6.27
N GLN A 238 3.84 2.65 -6.85
CA GLN A 238 3.23 3.78 -7.59
C GLN A 238 3.01 5.00 -6.67
N ASN A 239 2.48 4.78 -5.47
CA ASN A 239 2.24 5.84 -4.50
C ASN A 239 3.55 6.50 -4.02
N ALA A 240 4.62 5.72 -3.83
CA ALA A 240 5.92 6.27 -3.44
C ALA A 240 6.48 7.20 -4.53
N ASP A 241 6.29 6.84 -5.80
CA ASP A 241 6.72 7.66 -6.93
C ASP A 241 5.92 8.96 -7.03
N GLU A 242 4.61 8.91 -6.78
CA GLU A 242 3.76 10.09 -6.72
C GLU A 242 4.12 10.99 -5.52
N LEU A 243 4.31 10.40 -4.34
CA LEU A 243 4.76 11.12 -3.14
C LEU A 243 6.09 11.83 -3.37
N ARG A 244 7.04 11.19 -4.06
CA ARG A 244 8.33 11.81 -4.42
C ARG A 244 8.14 13.04 -5.29
N LYS A 245 7.23 13.00 -6.27
CA LYS A 245 6.92 14.15 -7.13
C LYS A 245 6.30 15.30 -6.31
N ILE A 246 5.32 14.99 -5.46
CA ILE A 246 4.67 15.97 -4.59
C ILE A 246 5.68 16.58 -3.61
N ALA A 247 6.57 15.78 -3.03
CA ALA A 247 7.60 16.25 -2.11
C ALA A 247 8.60 17.19 -2.80
N ALA A 248 9.00 16.89 -4.04
CA ALA A 248 9.87 17.76 -4.83
C ALA A 248 9.19 19.11 -5.14
N GLU A 249 7.93 19.08 -5.59
CA GLU A 249 7.16 20.30 -5.85
C GLU A 249 6.99 21.13 -4.55
N PHE A 250 6.68 20.47 -3.44
CA PHE A 250 6.51 21.13 -2.14
C PHE A 250 7.81 21.79 -1.67
N HIS A 251 8.95 21.11 -1.81
CA HIS A 251 10.26 21.67 -1.50
C HIS A 251 10.56 22.93 -2.33
N ASP A 252 10.28 22.90 -3.64
CA ASP A 252 10.47 24.05 -4.51
C ASP A 252 9.56 25.22 -4.11
N ARG A 253 8.31 24.95 -3.73
CA ARG A 253 7.38 25.95 -3.23
C ARG A 253 7.84 26.56 -1.91
N ILE A 254 8.36 25.76 -0.98
CA ILE A 254 8.97 26.26 0.27
C ILE A 254 10.14 27.19 -0.04
N ARG A 255 11.02 26.81 -0.96
CA ARG A 255 12.18 27.63 -1.34
C ARG A 255 11.75 29.00 -1.86
N VAL A 256 10.83 29.04 -2.83
CA VAL A 256 10.32 30.29 -3.40
C VAL A 256 9.65 31.16 -2.34
N PHE A 257 8.89 30.54 -1.43
CA PHE A 257 8.28 31.25 -0.31
C PHE A 257 9.34 31.82 0.65
N ALA A 258 10.36 31.03 1.02
CA ALA A 258 11.43 31.45 1.92
C ALA A 258 12.21 32.64 1.35
N ASP A 259 12.51 32.63 0.04
CA ASP A 259 13.17 33.74 -0.64
C ASP A 259 12.32 35.01 -0.61
N SER A 260 11.02 34.88 -0.89
CA SER A 260 10.06 36.00 -0.87
C SER A 260 9.89 36.57 0.55
N TYR A 261 9.85 35.69 1.56
CA TYR A 261 9.77 36.07 2.96
C TYR A 261 11.05 36.79 3.42
N ALA A 262 12.23 36.29 3.04
CA ALA A 262 13.51 36.91 3.34
C ALA A 262 13.64 38.30 2.68
N GLU A 263 13.20 38.44 1.43
CA GLU A 263 13.15 39.75 0.75
C GLU A 263 12.21 40.72 1.45
N SER A 264 11.02 40.26 1.85
CA SER A 264 10.06 41.08 2.60
C SER A 264 10.67 41.59 3.91
N GLY A 265 11.40 40.73 4.64
CA GLY A 265 12.15 41.12 5.84
C GLY A 265 13.20 42.21 5.57
N ARG A 266 13.97 42.09 4.46
CA ARG A 266 14.96 43.12 4.07
C ARG A 266 14.32 44.47 3.75
N GLN A 267 13.17 44.48 3.07
CA GLN A 267 12.46 45.71 2.74
C GLN A 267 11.86 46.38 3.98
N LEU A 268 11.31 45.59 4.91
CA LEU A 268 10.85 46.09 6.20
C LEU A 268 12.00 46.72 7.00
N ALA A 269 13.18 46.09 7.04
CA ALA A 269 14.35 46.66 7.71
C ALA A 269 14.73 48.04 7.12
N LYS A 270 14.73 48.18 5.78
CA LYS A 270 14.97 49.46 5.11
C LYS A 270 13.93 50.53 5.46
N ALA A 271 12.66 50.15 5.56
CA ALA A 271 11.57 51.06 5.93
C ALA A 271 11.73 51.56 7.37
N VAL A 272 12.08 50.65 8.30
CA VAL A 272 12.39 50.99 9.70
C VAL A 272 13.58 51.95 9.78
N ASP A 273 14.66 51.69 9.03
CA ASP A 273 15.82 52.59 8.98
C ASP A 273 15.45 54.00 8.45
N ALA A 274 14.59 54.09 7.44
CA ALA A 274 14.13 55.36 6.90
C ALA A 274 13.24 56.13 7.89
N TYR A 275 12.36 55.44 8.58
CA TYR A 275 11.56 55.99 9.67
C TYR A 275 12.45 56.52 10.80
N ASN A 276 13.42 55.73 11.27
CA ASN A 276 14.36 56.11 12.32
C ASN A 276 15.20 57.34 11.95
N ARG A 277 15.69 57.43 10.70
CA ARG A 277 16.39 58.64 10.21
C ARG A 277 15.49 59.89 10.22
N SER A 278 14.22 59.73 9.90
CA SER A 278 13.25 60.84 9.87
C SER A 278 12.96 61.35 11.28
N ALA A 279 12.75 60.44 12.23
CA ALA A 279 12.62 60.76 13.66
C ALA A 279 13.89 61.45 14.20
N GLY A 280 15.08 60.91 13.90
CA GLY A 280 16.34 61.53 14.30
C GLY A 280 16.56 62.94 13.71
N SER A 281 16.13 63.19 12.47
CA SER A 281 16.19 64.52 11.85
C SER A 281 15.21 65.50 12.51
N TRP A 282 14.01 65.04 12.87
CA TRP A 282 13.05 65.82 13.65
C TRP A 282 13.65 66.27 14.98
N GLU A 283 14.25 65.34 15.72
CA GLU A 283 14.86 65.62 17.03
C GLU A 283 16.09 66.52 16.95
N ALA A 284 17.00 66.26 16.01
CA ALA A 284 18.28 66.95 15.95
C ALA A 284 18.21 68.31 15.26
N ARG A 285 17.26 68.52 14.33
CA ARG A 285 17.23 69.73 13.48
C ARG A 285 15.96 70.56 13.69
N LEU A 286 14.79 69.92 13.74
CA LEU A 286 13.52 70.65 13.80
C LEU A 286 13.18 71.08 15.23
N LEU A 287 13.28 70.19 16.23
CA LEU A 287 12.99 70.54 17.63
C LEU A 287 13.80 71.74 18.15
N PRO A 288 15.14 71.85 17.94
CA PRO A 288 15.90 73.01 18.39
C PRO A 288 15.47 74.30 17.70
N SER A 289 15.18 74.23 16.40
CA SER A 289 14.71 75.37 15.60
C SER A 289 13.34 75.86 16.07
N LEU A 290 12.43 74.93 16.36
CA LEU A 290 11.10 75.23 16.92
C LEU A 290 11.18 75.83 18.32
N ARG A 291 12.06 75.30 19.18
CA ARG A 291 12.33 75.87 20.52
C ARG A 291 12.84 77.30 20.41
N ARG A 292 13.83 77.55 19.54
CA ARG A 292 14.40 78.88 19.30
C ARG A 292 13.37 79.87 18.72
N MET A 293 12.49 79.41 17.85
CA MET A 293 11.41 80.23 17.28
C MET A 293 10.38 80.62 18.34
N LYS A 294 10.05 79.71 19.27
CA LYS A 294 9.18 79.98 20.42
C LYS A 294 9.82 80.98 21.39
N GLU A 295 11.12 80.87 21.67
CA GLU A 295 11.88 81.82 22.49
C GLU A 295 11.89 83.25 21.90
N LEU A 296 11.93 83.38 20.57
CA LEU A 296 11.92 84.65 19.86
C LEU A 296 10.51 85.24 19.65
N GLY A 297 9.47 84.61 20.21
CA GLY A 297 8.08 85.12 20.15
C GLY A 297 7.41 84.99 18.77
N ALA A 298 7.98 84.22 17.84
CA ALA A 298 7.53 84.15 16.44
C ALA A 298 6.61 82.95 16.11
N GLY A 299 6.05 82.25 17.11
CA GLY A 299 5.28 81.02 16.91
C GLY A 299 3.75 81.21 16.97
N GLY A 300 3.05 80.88 15.87
CA GLY A 300 1.59 80.79 15.82
C GLY A 300 1.02 79.55 16.54
N ALA A 301 -0.21 79.64 17.02
CA ALA A 301 -0.87 78.75 18.00
C ALA A 301 -1.31 77.36 17.50
N SER A 302 -0.63 76.74 16.53
CA SER A 302 -0.88 75.34 16.17
C SER A 302 0.23 74.46 16.71
N GLU A 303 -0.11 73.58 17.67
CA GLU A 303 0.79 72.53 18.14
C GLU A 303 1.20 71.67 16.95
N ILE A 304 2.50 71.61 16.69
CA ILE A 304 3.02 70.77 15.62
C ILE A 304 2.98 69.33 16.14
N PRO A 305 2.23 68.42 15.50
CA PRO A 305 2.05 67.07 16.02
C PRO A 305 3.37 66.32 16.03
N GLU A 306 3.66 65.66 17.16
CA GLU A 306 4.83 64.81 17.30
C GLU A 306 4.72 63.58 16.36
N PRO A 307 5.84 63.11 15.79
CA PRO A 307 5.81 61.92 14.96
C PRO A 307 5.33 60.70 15.78
N PRO A 308 4.34 59.95 15.29
CA PRO A 308 3.76 58.81 16.02
C PRO A 308 4.78 57.67 16.14
N ARG A 309 4.86 57.02 17.31
CA ARG A 309 5.73 55.86 17.56
C ARG A 309 5.13 54.57 17.00
N ILE A 310 5.98 53.67 16.50
CA ILE A 310 5.57 52.33 16.06
C ILE A 310 6.09 51.31 17.08
N ASP A 311 5.20 50.80 17.94
CA ASP A 311 5.52 49.81 18.98
C ASP A 311 5.10 48.38 18.59
N ALA A 312 4.82 48.11 17.32
CA ALA A 312 4.38 46.80 16.86
C ALA A 312 5.59 45.83 16.73
N PRO A 313 5.70 44.77 17.55
CA PRO A 313 6.75 43.78 17.38
C PRO A 313 6.52 42.96 16.11
N VAL A 314 7.59 42.66 15.37
CA VAL A 314 7.55 41.71 14.26
C VAL A 314 7.39 40.30 14.85
N ARG A 315 6.46 39.52 14.30
CA ARG A 315 6.24 38.14 14.74
C ARG A 315 7.35 37.24 14.17
N ASP A 316 8.14 36.64 15.06
CA ASP A 316 9.14 35.67 14.65
C ASP A 316 8.49 34.38 14.12
N PRO A 317 8.96 33.86 12.98
CA PRO A 317 8.55 32.55 12.51
C PRO A 317 9.10 31.47 13.46
N GLN A 318 8.22 30.59 13.95
CA GLN A 318 8.65 29.46 14.75
C GLN A 318 9.51 28.52 13.89
N SER A 319 10.73 28.22 14.34
CA SER A 319 11.56 27.19 13.71
C SER A 319 11.01 25.80 14.09
N LEU A 320 11.03 24.87 13.14
CA LEU A 320 10.61 23.47 13.34
C LEU A 320 11.52 22.66 14.30
N GLY A 321 12.52 23.28 14.94
CA GLY A 321 13.55 22.60 15.74
C GLY A 321 13.50 22.80 17.27
N GLY A 322 12.54 23.54 17.82
CA GLY A 322 12.51 23.87 19.26
C GLY A 322 11.40 23.14 20.02
N GLN A 323 11.61 21.89 20.43
CA GLN A 323 10.86 21.31 21.55
C GLN A 323 11.56 21.66 22.86
N ASP A 324 11.13 22.75 23.51
CA ASP A 324 11.37 22.92 24.94
C ASP A 324 10.47 21.94 25.69
N ARG A 325 11.08 20.95 26.36
CA ARG A 325 10.41 20.19 27.41
C ARG A 325 10.35 21.07 28.66
N PRO A 326 9.18 21.31 29.27
CA PRO A 326 9.12 21.97 30.56
C PRO A 326 9.62 21.01 31.65
N SER A 327 10.51 21.53 32.50
CA SER A 327 10.92 20.97 33.79
C SER A 327 9.82 21.08 34.83
#